data_AF-A0A2R7Y5X7-F1
#
_entry.id   AF-A0A2R7Y5X7-F1
#
_cell.length_a   1.000
_cell.length_b   1.000
_cell.length_c   1.000
_cell.angle_alpha   90.00
_cell.angle_beta   90.00
_cell.angle_gamma   90.00
#
_symmetry.space_group_name_H-M   'P 1'
#
loop_
_entity.id
_entity.type
_entity.pdbx_description
1 polymer ?
#
loop_
_entity_poly.entity_id
_entity_poly.type
_entity_poly.pdbx_seq_one_letter_code
_entity_poly.pdbx_strand_id
1 'polypeptide(L)' 'MFYDRETRQYVCNSCGASYTIQELIVRRERELALKDEQERRKRQKEEYLAWWLSKKK' A
#
# COMPACT_ATOMS: atom_id res chain seq x y z
N MET A 1 1.38 -10.42 -13.97
CA MET A 1 -0.08 -10.36 -14.18
C MET A 1 -0.29 -10.47 -15.67
N PHE A 2 -1.26 -11.24 -16.13
CA PHE A 2 -1.62 -11.33 -17.55
C PHE A 2 -3.09 -10.98 -17.73
N TYR A 3 -3.48 -10.55 -18.93
CA TYR A 3 -4.87 -10.26 -19.26
C TYR A 3 -5.51 -11.50 -19.91
N ASP A 4 -6.55 -12.02 -19.28
CA ASP A 4 -7.40 -13.07 -19.81
C ASP A 4 -8.50 -12.42 -20.68
N ARG A 5 -8.55 -12.82 -21.95
CA ARG A 5 -9.49 -12.30 -22.94
C ARG A 5 -10.88 -12.92 -22.84
N GLU A 6 -10.99 -14.14 -22.32
CA GLU A 6 -12.25 -14.86 -22.20
C GLU A 6 -13.10 -14.24 -21.09
N THR A 7 -12.48 -14.01 -19.93
CA THR A 7 -13.13 -13.37 -18.79
C THR A 7 -13.03 -11.84 -18.79
N ARG A 8 -12.19 -11.27 -19.67
CA ARG A 8 -11.85 -9.83 -19.72
C ARG A 8 -11.30 -9.31 -18.39
N GLN A 9 -10.52 -10.15 -17.70
CA GLN A 9 -9.95 -9.86 -16.40
C GLN A 9 -8.43 -9.96 -16.43
N TYR A 10 -7.79 -9.34 -15.46
CA TYR A 10 -6.36 -9.43 -15.21
C TYR A 10 -6.09 -10.43 -14.10
N VAL A 11 -5.27 -11.44 -14.40
CA VAL A 11 -4.94 -12.52 -13.47
C VAL A 11 -3.54 -12.33 -12.91
N CYS A 12 -3.42 -12.38 -11.59
CA CYS A 12 -2.16 -12.23 -10.88
C CYS A 12 -1.32 -13.52 -10.99
N ASN A 13 -0.04 -13.39 -11.38
CA ASN A 13 0.84 -14.55 -11.57
C ASN A 13 1.25 -15.24 -10.26
N SER A 14 1.18 -14.53 -9.13
CA SER A 14 1.63 -15.05 -7.84
C SER A 14 0.52 -15.73 -7.04
N CYS A 15 -0.72 -15.24 -7.11
CA CYS A 15 -1.84 -15.77 -6.33
C CYS A 15 -3.02 -16.28 -7.16
N GLY A 16 -3.01 -16.07 -8.48
CA GLY A 16 -4.11 -16.50 -9.37
C GLY A 16 -5.39 -15.67 -9.26
N ALA A 17 -5.41 -14.62 -8.45
CA ALA A 17 -6.61 -13.77 -8.32
C ALA A 17 -6.84 -12.95 -9.60
N SER A 18 -8.11 -12.87 -10.00
CA SER A 18 -8.59 -12.11 -11.15
C SER A 18 -9.16 -10.76 -10.74
N TYR A 19 -8.87 -9.73 -11.53
CA TYR A 19 -9.30 -8.36 -11.27
C TYR A 19 -9.78 -7.70 -12.56
N THR A 20 -10.83 -6.89 -12.46
CA THR A 20 -11.16 -5.90 -13.50
C THR A 20 -10.17 -4.73 -13.45
N ILE A 21 -10.15 -3.93 -14.52
CA ILE A 21 -9.34 -2.70 -14.57
C ILE A 21 -9.71 -1.75 -13.43
N GLN A 22 -11.00 -1.59 -13.15
CA GLN A 22 -11.50 -0.69 -12.12
C GLN A 22 -11.03 -1.14 -10.73
N GLU A 23 -11.10 -2.44 -10.44
CA GLU A 23 -10.62 -3.01 -9.18
C GLU A 23 -9.11 -2.83 -9.00
N LEU A 24 -8.33 -2.96 -10.07
CA LEU A 24 -6.88 -2.71 -10.02
C LEU A 24 -6.54 -1.26 -9.67
N ILE A 25 -7.25 -0.30 -10.27
CA ILE A 25 -7.06 1.12 -9.99
C ILE A 25 -7.40 1.41 -8.52
N VAL A 26 -8.59 1.00 -8.07
CA VAL A 26 -9.04 1.20 -6.68
C VAL A 26 -8.09 0.55 -5.67
N ARG A 27 -7.63 -0.67 -5.96
CA ARG A 27 -6.66 -1.36 -5.10
C ARG A 27 -5.35 -0.61 -5.05
N ARG A 28 -4.84 -0.15 -6.20
CA ARG A 28 -3.58 0.60 -6.28
C ARG A 28 -3.65 1.89 -5.48
N GLU A 29 -4.74 2.63 -5.58
CA GLU A 29 -4.95 3.87 -4.80
C GLU A 29 -4.98 3.58 -3.29
N ARG A 30 -5.69 2.53 -2.87
CA ARG A 30 -5.72 2.10 -1.45
C ARG A 30 -4.33 1.71 -0.95
N GLU A 31 -3.56 0.95 -1.72
CA GLU A 31 -2.21 0.55 -1.33
C GLU A 31 -1.28 1.76 -1.19
N LEU A 32 -1.39 2.76 -2.06
CA LEU A 32 -0.62 4.00 -1.95
C LEU A 32 -1.01 4.81 -0.70
N ALA A 33 -2.31 4.95 -0.44
CA ALA A 33 -2.81 5.67 0.74
C ALA A 33 -2.35 5.01 2.06
N LEU A 34 -2.42 3.68 2.14
CA LEU A 34 -1.94 2.93 3.30
C LEU A 34 -0.43 3.09 3.52
N LYS A 35 0.36 3.10 2.43
CA LYS A 35 1.81 3.31 2.51
C LYS A 35 2.15 4.70 3.03
N ASP A 36 1.45 5.73 2.54
CA ASP A 36 1.63 7.11 3.02
C ASP A 36 1.29 7.23 4.52
N GLU A 37 0.17 6.64 4.94
CA GLU A 37 -0.22 6.64 6.35
C GLU A 37 0.83 5.96 7.24
N GLN A 38 1.35 4.81 6.80
CA GLN A 38 2.41 4.08 7.53
C GLN A 38 3.69 4.90 7.66
N GLU A 39 4.14 5.55 6.59
CA GLU A 39 5.31 6.44 6.62
C GLU A 39 5.08 7.62 7.56
N ARG A 40 3.90 8.24 7.52
CA ARG A 40 3.55 9.34 8.43
C ARG A 40 3.57 8.89 9.89
N ARG A 41 2.98 7.74 10.19
CA ARG A 41 2.99 7.15 11.55
C ARG A 41 4.41 6.83 12.01
N LYS A 42 5.28 6.36 11.10
CA LYS A 42 6.69 6.08 11.42
C LYS A 42 7.44 7.35 11.78
N ARG A 43 7.31 8.41 10.98
CA ARG A 43 7.92 9.72 11.26
C ARG A 43 7.47 10.30 12.60
N GLN A 44 6.17 10.26 12.89
CA GLN A 44 5.64 10.73 14.18
C GLN A 44 6.25 10.00 15.38
N LYS A 45 6.45 8.67 15.27
CA LYS A 45 7.11 7.89 16.32
C LYS A 45 8.58 8.27 16.48
N GLU A 46 9.30 8.44 15.37
CA GLU A 46 10.71 8.84 15.36
C GLU A 46 10.90 10.24 15.97
N GLU A 47 10.06 11.21 15.58
CA GLU A 47 10.06 12.58 16.13
C GLU A 47 9.75 12.58 17.63
N TYR A 48 8.73 11.81 18.05
CA TYR A 48 8.39 11.69 19.47
C TYR A 48 9.54 11.09 20.28
N LEU A 49 10.16 10.02 19.78
CA LEU A 49 11.32 9.38 20.42
C LEU A 49 12.51 10.34 20.50
N ALA A 50 12.80 11.08 19.43
CA ALA A 50 13.89 12.05 19.40
C ALA A 50 13.66 13.19 20.42
N TRP A 51 12.44 13.72 20.49
CA TRP A 51 12.05 14.72 21.49
C TRP A 51 12.14 14.18 22.92
N TRP A 52 11.72 12.93 23.15
CA TRP A 52 11.77 12.35 24.48
C TRP A 52 13.22 12.10 24.94
N LEU A 53 14.08 11.61 24.03
CA LEU A 53 15.50 11.39 24.31
C LEU A 53 16.26 12.70 24.50
N SER A 54 15.88 13.78 23.80
CA SER A 54 16.53 15.09 23.99
C SER A 54 16.23 15.69 25.36
N LYS A 55 15.07 15.37 25.97
CA LYS A 55 14.71 15.78 27.34
C LYS A 55 15.34 14.93 28.45
N LYS A 56 15.88 13.75 28.10
CA LYS A 56 16.53 12.84 29.06
C LYS A 56 18.02 13.17 29.24
N LYS A 57 18.58 14.04 28.40
CA LYS A 57 19.88 14.68 28.55
C LYS A 57 19.74 15.97 29.35
#